data_AF-A0A2G6C9Z2-F1
#
_entry.id   AF-A0A2G6C9Z2-F1
#
_cell.length_a   1.000
_cell.length_b   1.000
_cell.length_c   1.000
_cell.angle_alpha   90.00
_cell.angle_beta   90.00
_cell.angle_gamma   90.00
#
_symmetry.space_group_name_H-M   'P 1'
#
loop_
_entity.id
_entity.type
_entity.pdbx_description
1 polymer ?
#
loop_
_entity_poly.entity_id
_entity_poly.type
_entity_poly.pdbx_seq_one_letter_code
_entity_poly.pdbx_strand_id
1 'polypeptide(L)'
;MLDPESEKLVQGSLRQTPAGVHLALAPETNQLFSQILRNLEEQHGTTAAGEPRPVVLTSLDLRRHLRQHLVSEFPQIPVLSLPELTANVSVQPIGEIRLLTPVE
;
A
#
# COMPACT_ATOMS: atom_id res chain seq x y z
N MET A 1 -4.09 -3.05 5.04
CA MET A 1 -4.26 -3.58 3.67
C MET A 1 -5.08 -2.61 2.85
N LEU A 2 -4.99 -2.60 1.52
CA LEU A 2 -5.94 -1.83 0.71
C LEU A 2 -7.33 -2.49 0.81
N ASP A 3 -8.39 -1.69 0.93
CA ASP A 3 -9.73 -2.21 0.74
C ASP A 3 -9.98 -2.53 -0.75
N PRO A 4 -10.94 -3.41 -1.08
CA PRO A 4 -11.16 -3.86 -2.46
C PRO A 4 -11.47 -2.74 -3.47
N GLU A 5 -12.15 -1.66 -3.05
CA GLU A 5 -12.48 -0.55 -3.95
C GLU A 5 -11.27 0.34 -4.20
N SER A 6 -10.49 0.63 -3.15
CA SER A 6 -9.20 1.31 -3.29
C SER A 6 -8.24 0.53 -4.17
N GLU A 7 -8.25 -0.80 -4.07
CA GLU A 7 -7.42 -1.65 -4.89
C GLU A 7 -7.79 -1.57 -6.37
N LYS A 8 -9.09 -1.60 -6.69
CA LYS A 8 -9.60 -1.36 -8.05
C LYS A 8 -9.23 0.03 -8.57
N LEU A 9 -9.32 1.07 -7.72
CA LEU A 9 -8.91 2.42 -8.10
C LEU A 9 -7.43 2.47 -8.46
N VAL A 10 -6.57 1.88 -7.64
CA VAL A 10 -5.11 1.84 -7.86
C VAL A 10 -4.81 1.07 -9.14
N GLN A 11 -5.49 -0.05 -9.39
CA GLN A 11 -5.37 -0.81 -10.62
C GLN A 11 -5.79 -0.01 -11.86
N GLY A 12 -6.94 0.69 -11.79
CA GLY A 12 -7.42 1.57 -12.85
C GLY A 12 -6.54 2.80 -13.09
N SER A 13 -5.61 3.09 -12.17
CA SER A 13 -4.65 4.20 -12.25
C SER A 13 -3.29 3.78 -12.82
N LEU A 14 -3.12 2.52 -13.21
CA LEU A 14 -1.93 2.09 -13.95
C LEU A 14 -1.94 2.69 -15.35
N ARG A 15 -0.79 3.18 -15.80
CA ARG A 15 -0.60 3.75 -17.13
C ARG A 15 0.56 3.07 -17.83
N GLN A 16 0.33 2.68 -19.08
CA GLN A 16 1.37 2.15 -19.94
C GLN A 16 2.07 3.31 -20.65
N THR A 17 3.40 3.31 -20.58
CA THR A 17 4.27 4.22 -21.29
C THR A 17 5.35 3.43 -22.03
N PRO A 18 6.10 4.04 -22.96
CA PRO A 18 7.25 3.39 -23.57
C PRO A 18 8.32 2.93 -22.56
N ALA A 19 8.42 3.58 -21.40
CA ALA A 19 9.35 3.23 -20.34
C ALA A 19 8.82 2.12 -19.40
N GLY A 20 7.58 1.65 -19.60
CA GLY A 20 6.94 0.61 -18.79
C GLY A 20 5.61 1.04 -18.19
N VAL A 21 5.11 0.24 -17.25
CA VAL A 21 3.84 0.48 -16.55
C VAL A 21 4.13 1.15 -15.21
N HIS A 22 3.55 2.33 -14.98
CA HIS A 22 3.69 3.05 -13.72
C HIS A 22 2.32 3.38 -13.12
N LEU A 23 2.30 3.64 -11.82
CA LEU A 23 1.10 4.11 -11.12
C LEU A 23 0.96 5.62 -11.26
N ALA A 24 -0.18 6.09 -11.76
CA ALA A 24 -0.50 7.51 -11.93
C ALA A 24 -1.85 7.82 -11.29
N LEU A 25 -1.82 8.00 -9.97
CA LEU A 25 -2.96 8.44 -9.19
C LEU A 25 -3.22 9.94 -9.38
N ALA A 26 -4.48 10.35 -9.20
CA ALA A 26 -4.83 11.76 -9.11
C ALA A 26 -4.10 12.42 -7.93
N PRO A 27 -3.76 13.73 -8.00
CA PRO A 27 -3.02 14.41 -6.94
C PRO A 27 -3.68 14.29 -5.55
N GLU A 28 -5.00 14.44 -5.47
CA GLU A 28 -5.76 14.35 -4.23
C GLU A 28 -5.71 12.93 -3.64
N THR A 29 -5.81 11.91 -4.50
CA THR A 29 -5.68 10.51 -4.08
C THR A 29 -4.28 10.19 -3.58
N ASN A 30 -3.24 10.71 -4.24
CA ASN A 30 -1.85 10.57 -3.76
C ASN A 30 -1.68 11.22 -2.39
N GLN A 31 -2.19 12.44 -2.21
CA GLN A 31 -2.10 13.14 -0.93
C GLN A 31 -2.82 12.38 0.19
N LEU A 32 -4.01 11.83 -0.08
CA LEU A 32 -4.73 11.00 0.87
C LEU A 32 -3.94 9.73 1.20
N PHE A 33 -3.36 9.07 0.19
CA PHE A 33 -2.56 7.87 0.40
C PHE A 33 -1.34 8.15 1.30
N SER A 34 -0.56 9.19 0.98
CA SER A 34 0.60 9.57 1.79
C SER A 34 0.20 9.94 3.23
N GLN A 35 -0.93 10.63 3.41
CA GLN A 35 -1.45 10.95 4.75
C GLN A 35 -1.80 9.69 5.55
N ILE A 36 -2.52 8.73 4.95
CA ILE A 36 -2.87 7.46 5.61
C ILE A 36 -1.61 6.69 6.01
N LEU A 37 -0.63 6.56 5.10
CA LEU A 37 0.61 5.85 5.39
C LEU A 37 1.42 6.51 6.51
N ARG A 38 1.50 7.84 6.50
CA ARG A 38 2.18 8.59 7.57
C ARG A 38 1.52 8.38 8.92
N ASN A 39 0.19 8.46 8.99
CA ASN A 39 -0.55 8.19 10.23
C ASN A 39 -0.29 6.76 10.73
N LEU A 40 -0.25 5.77 9.84
CA LEU A 40 0.05 4.38 10.20
C LEU A 40 1.51 4.22 10.67
N GLU A 41 2.47 4.91 10.06
CA GLU A 41 3.86 4.93 10.54
C GLU A 41 4.00 5.62 11.89
N GLU A 42 3.28 6.70 12.15
CA GLU A 42 3.29 7.36 13.46
C GLU A 42 2.71 6.47 14.55
N GLN A 43 1.64 5.73 14.24
CA GLN A 43 0.95 4.84 15.17
C GLN A 43 1.68 3.50 15.39
N HIS A 44 2.35 2.98 14.37
CA HIS A 44 2.87 1.61 14.35
C HIS A 44 4.33 1.47 13.89
N GLY A 45 5.00 2.55 13.49
CA GLY A 45 6.36 2.54 12.95
C GLY A 45 7.45 2.51 14.02
N THR A 46 7.15 2.93 15.25
CA THR A 46 8.06 2.83 16.40
C THR A 46 7.93 1.45 17.06
N THR A 47 8.49 0.44 16.38
CA THR A 47 8.56 -0.92 16.93
C THR A 47 9.84 -1.06 17.75
N ALA A 48 9.74 -1.58 18.97
CA ALA A 48 10.90 -1.96 19.76
C ALA A 48 11.73 -3.00 19.00
N ALA A 49 13.01 -3.13 19.35
CA ALA A 49 13.87 -4.14 18.73
C ALA A 49 13.25 -5.54 18.92
N GLY A 50 12.81 -6.15 17.81
CA GLY A 50 12.17 -7.47 17.80
C GLY A 50 10.66 -7.47 17.52
N GLU A 51 9.99 -6.32 17.47
CA GLU A 51 8.59 -6.25 17.06
C GLU A 51 8.43 -6.27 15.53
N PRO A 52 7.37 -6.93 15.02
CA PRO A 52 7.11 -7.03 13.59
C PRO A 52 6.76 -5.66 13.01
N ARG A 53 7.53 -5.22 12.00
CA ARG A 53 7.23 -3.97 11.29
C ARG A 53 5.97 -4.11 10.45
N PRO A 54 5.12 -3.07 10.39
CA PRO A 54 3.94 -3.08 9.56
C PRO A 54 4.31 -3.20 8.08
N VAL A 55 3.44 -3.87 7.32
CA VAL A 55 3.59 -4.07 5.87
C VAL A 55 2.30 -3.66 5.16
N VAL A 56 2.42 -3.15 3.94
CA VAL A 56 1.28 -2.92 3.05
C VAL A 56 1.01 -4.21 2.27
N LEU A 57 -0.20 -4.74 2.42
CA LEU A 57 -0.69 -5.89 1.65
C LEU A 57 -1.57 -5.43 0.48
N THR A 58 -1.34 -6.01 -0.69
CA THR A 58 -2.08 -5.79 -1.95
C THR A 58 -2.07 -7.08 -2.81
N SER A 59 -2.75 -7.10 -3.97
CA SER A 59 -2.66 -8.19 -4.94
C SER A 59 -1.29 -8.30 -5.60
N LEU A 60 -1.01 -9.50 -6.13
CA LEU A 60 0.23 -9.82 -6.82
C LEU A 60 0.51 -8.87 -8.00
N ASP A 61 -0.53 -8.53 -8.78
CA ASP A 61 -0.41 -7.67 -9.96
C ASP A 61 -0.04 -6.23 -9.61
N LEU A 62 -0.54 -5.71 -8.48
CA LEU A 62 -0.28 -4.34 -8.04
C LEU A 62 1.01 -4.19 -7.25
N ARG A 63 1.46 -5.25 -6.59
CA ARG A 63 2.57 -5.24 -5.62
C ARG A 63 3.81 -4.47 -6.11
N ARG A 64 4.27 -4.76 -7.32
CA ARG A 64 5.46 -4.09 -7.90
C ARG A 64 5.24 -2.60 -8.19
N HIS A 65 4.06 -2.25 -8.70
CA HIS A 65 3.71 -0.89 -9.10
C HIS A 65 3.53 -0.02 -7.87
N LEU A 66 2.88 -0.57 -6.85
CA LEU A 66 2.72 0.10 -5.57
C LEU A 66 4.06 0.28 -4.86
N ARG A 67 4.94 -0.73 -4.86
CA ARG A 67 6.30 -0.59 -4.31
C ARG A 67 7.09 0.52 -5.01
N GLN A 68 7.07 0.56 -6.34
CA GLN A 68 7.74 1.60 -7.13
C GLN A 68 7.19 3.01 -6.85
N HIS A 69 5.89 3.12 -6.61
CA HIS A 69 5.27 4.39 -6.27
C HIS A 69 5.68 4.87 -4.86
N LEU A 70 5.68 3.97 -3.87
CA LEU A 70 5.91 4.32 -2.48
C LEU A 70 7.39 4.48 -2.11
N VAL A 71 8.34 3.87 -2.84
CA VAL A 71 9.75 3.84 -2.44
C VAL A 71 10.41 5.23 -2.31
N SER A 72 9.89 6.24 -3.03
CA SER A 72 10.44 7.60 -2.97
C SER A 72 10.13 8.31 -1.66
N GLU A 73 8.94 8.10 -1.09
CA GLU A 73 8.48 8.79 0.13
C GLU A 73 8.56 7.88 1.36
N PHE A 74 8.26 6.59 1.18
CA PHE A 74 8.18 5.57 2.22
C PHE A 74 9.12 4.39 1.92
N PRO A 75 10.45 4.60 1.85
CA PRO A 75 11.40 3.56 1.46
C PRO A 75 11.41 2.37 2.42
N GLN A 76 11.14 2.60 3.72
CA GLN A 76 11.12 1.59 4.77
C GLN A 76 9.86 0.72 4.82
N ILE A 77 8.75 1.13 4.21
CA ILE A 77 7.49 0.38 4.25
C ILE A 77 7.55 -0.78 3.24
N PRO A 78 7.52 -2.05 3.69
CA PRO A 78 7.47 -3.17 2.77
C PRO A 78 6.07 -3.27 2.13
N VAL A 79 6.05 -3.59 0.83
CA VAL A 79 4.82 -3.92 0.09
C VAL A 79 4.88 -5.38 -0.31
N LEU A 80 3.89 -6.16 0.10
CA LEU A 80 3.79 -7.61 -0.09
C LEU A 80 2.43 -7.98 -0.69
N SER A 81 2.36 -9.17 -1.28
CA SER A 81 1.08 -9.80 -1.63
C SER A 81 0.80 -11.03 -0.78
N LEU A 82 -0.48 -11.36 -0.57
CA LEU A 82 -0.89 -12.52 0.22
C LEU A 82 -0.23 -13.84 -0.23
N PRO A 83 -0.13 -14.15 -1.54
CA PRO A 83 0.54 -15.37 -2.00
C PRO A 83 2.06 -15.43 -1.69
N GLU A 84 2.69 -14.30 -1.37
CA GLU A 84 4.11 -14.26 -0.98
C GLU A 84 4.31 -14.67 0.49
N LEU A 85 3.23 -14.74 1.27
CA LEU A 85 3.27 -15.19 2.66
C LEU A 85 3.26 -16.71 2.69
N THR A 86 4.21 -17.31 3.43
CA THR A 86 4.24 -18.75 3.62
C THR A 86 3.07 -19.19 4.50
N ALA A 87 2.63 -20.45 4.34
CA ALA A 87 1.47 -21.00 5.08
C ALA A 87 1.59 -20.93 6.61
N ASN A 88 2.77 -20.65 7.15
CA ASN A 88 3.06 -20.59 8.57
C ASN A 88 3.06 -19.15 9.13
N VAL A 89 2.72 -18.14 8.33
CA VAL A 89 2.66 -16.73 8.77
C VAL A 89 1.23 -16.34 9.13
N SER A 90 1.03 -15.89 10.37
CA SER A 90 -0.21 -15.23 10.76
C SER A 90 -0.16 -13.74 10.40
N VAL A 91 -1.19 -13.28 9.68
CA VAL A 91 -1.36 -11.86 9.36
C VAL A 91 -2.30 -11.24 10.38
N GLN A 92 -1.84 -10.16 11.02
CA GLN A 92 -2.69 -9.33 11.86
C GLN A 92 -3.00 -8.02 11.12
N PRO A 93 -4.26 -7.78 10.73
CA PRO A 93 -4.67 -6.48 10.22
C PRO A 93 -4.57 -5.44 11.34
N ILE A 94 -3.73 -4.42 11.15
CA ILE A 94 -3.63 -3.27 12.06
C ILE A 94 -4.30 -2.01 11.50
N GLY A 95 -4.70 -2.03 10.23
CA GLY A 95 -5.33 -0.91 9.55
C GLY A 95 -5.70 -1.22 8.10
N GLU A 96 -6.58 -0.40 7.55
CA GLU A 96 -7.05 -0.48 6.17
C GLU A 96 -6.82 0.85 5.45
N ILE A 97 -6.39 0.78 4.19
CA ILE A 97 -6.11 1.93 3.34
C ILE A 97 -7.33 2.13 2.44
N ARG A 98 -8.09 3.19 2.73
CA ARG A 98 -9.27 3.62 1.98
C ARG A 98 -8.99 4.93 1.26
N LEU A 99 -8.93 4.86 -0.06
CA LEU A 99 -8.64 5.96 -0.99
C LEU A 99 -9.90 6.54 -1.64
N LEU A 100 -11.04 5.94 -1.33
CA LEU A 100 -12.36 6.41 -1.71
C LEU A 100 -13.09 6.82 -0.44
N THR A 101 -13.64 8.02 -0.44
CA THR A 101 -14.59 8.43 0.59
C THR A 101 -15.83 7.56 0.43
N PRO A 102 -16.38 6.95 1.50
CA PRO A 102 -17.65 6.26 1.41
C PRO A 102 -18.70 7.24 0.90
N VAL A 103 -19.43 6.85 -0.15
CA VAL A 103 -20.68 7.53 -0.52
C VAL A 103 -21.71 7.04 0.50
N GLU A 104 -22.20 7.94 1.35
CA GLU A 104 -23.30 7.66 2.29
C GLU A 104 -24.60 7.27 1.55
#